data_AF-A0A9P5ZT84-F1
#
_entry.id   AF-A0A9P5ZT84-F1
#
_cell.length_a   1.000
_cell.length_b   1.000
_cell.length_c   1.000
_cell.angle_alpha   90.00
_cell.angle_beta   90.00
_cell.angle_gamma   90.00
#
_symmetry.space_group_name_H-M   'P 1'
#
loop_
_entity.id
_entity.type
_entity.pdbx_description
1 polymer ?
#
loop_
_entity_poly.entity_id
_entity_poly.type
_entity_poly.pdbx_seq_one_letter_code
_entity_poly.pdbx_strand_id
1 'polypeptide(L)'
;MDIWEANSEATAYTPHVCRDPRIHRCSGNDCGDGHNRYGSVCDEDGCDFNSYRMGDKNFLGRGKTIDTTLWSDHAAHMLWLDSDYPLDKSPSEPGVSRGACATSTGNPDDVIANNANAPVTFSNINTPPVSSSGSSSVHPVTSTSSTSVPTDPTPPAGTVFKWGQCCGINYSRPTTCVAGSTCTYSNDCE
;
A
#
# COMPACT_ATOMS: atom_id res chain seq x y z
N MET A 1 13.50 9.14 -7.87
CA MET A 1 13.62 7.93 -7.02
C MET A 1 12.25 7.35 -6.96
N ASP A 2 12.05 6.37 -7.81
CA ASP A 2 10.74 5.84 -8.11
C ASP A 2 10.61 4.58 -7.29
N ILE A 3 10.01 4.76 -6.10
CA ILE A 3 9.94 3.71 -5.07
C ILE A 3 9.03 2.57 -5.53
N TRP A 4 7.98 2.89 -6.30
CA TRP A 4 6.99 1.92 -6.73
C TRP A 4 6.27 2.38 -8.00
N GLU A 5 6.67 1.83 -9.15
CA GLU A 5 5.96 1.93 -10.42
C GLU A 5 5.38 0.57 -10.77
N ALA A 6 4.06 0.40 -10.65
CA ALA A 6 3.46 -0.93 -10.73
C ALA A 6 2.06 -0.98 -11.33
N ASN A 7 1.68 -2.19 -11.73
CA ASN A 7 0.31 -2.62 -11.98
C ASN A 7 0.11 -4.04 -11.42
N SER A 8 -0.97 -4.73 -11.80
CA SER A 8 -1.24 -6.07 -11.28
C SER A 8 -0.25 -7.15 -11.74
N GLU A 9 0.59 -6.92 -12.73
CA GLU A 9 1.48 -7.96 -13.30
C GLU A 9 2.96 -7.66 -13.14
N ALA A 10 3.31 -6.42 -12.80
CA ALA A 10 4.70 -5.99 -12.73
C ALA A 10 4.88 -4.82 -11.76
N THR A 11 6.09 -4.72 -11.22
CA THR A 11 6.57 -3.57 -10.44
C THR A 11 8.02 -3.30 -10.81
N ALA A 12 8.42 -2.03 -10.75
CA ALA A 12 9.81 -1.59 -10.79
C ALA A 12 10.08 -0.63 -9.63
N TYR A 13 11.28 -0.73 -9.06
CA TYR A 13 11.88 0.36 -8.30
C TYR A 13 13.11 0.86 -9.05
N THR A 14 13.20 2.18 -9.21
CA THR A 14 14.15 2.78 -10.16
C THR A 14 14.77 4.05 -9.56
N PRO A 15 16.02 3.98 -9.07
CA PRO A 15 16.79 5.18 -8.80
C PRO A 15 17.21 5.84 -10.12
N HIS A 16 16.70 7.05 -10.33
CA HIS A 16 17.22 8.01 -11.29
C HIS A 16 18.07 9.04 -10.54
N VAL A 17 19.25 9.37 -11.07
CA VAL A 17 20.14 10.38 -10.52
C VAL A 17 20.33 11.51 -11.51
N CYS A 18 20.53 12.72 -11.00
CA CYS A 18 20.94 13.86 -11.80
C CYS A 18 22.31 14.34 -11.35
N ARG A 19 23.03 15.00 -12.26
CA ARG A 19 24.33 15.61 -11.91
C ARG A 19 24.20 16.67 -10.83
N ASP A 20 23.11 17.44 -10.85
CA ASP A 20 22.69 18.31 -9.74
C ASP A 20 21.42 17.71 -9.10
N PRO A 21 21.42 17.34 -7.82
CA PRO A 21 20.28 16.75 -7.14
C PRO A 21 19.17 17.76 -6.77
N ARG A 22 19.36 19.05 -7.04
CA ARG A 22 18.32 20.08 -6.83
C ARG A 22 17.42 20.20 -8.06
N ILE A 23 16.28 20.87 -7.89
CA ILE A 23 15.47 21.32 -9.02
C ILE A 23 16.34 22.16 -9.96
N HIS A 24 16.42 21.73 -11.21
CA HIS A 24 17.18 22.37 -12.27
C HIS A 24 16.29 22.59 -13.49
N ARG A 25 16.20 23.84 -13.97
CA ARG A 25 15.54 24.13 -15.24
C ARG A 25 16.52 23.85 -16.39
N CYS A 26 16.24 22.82 -17.16
CA CYS A 26 17.00 22.46 -18.34
C CYS A 26 16.65 23.36 -19.55
N SER A 27 17.49 23.34 -20.59
CA SER A 27 17.18 23.94 -21.89
C SER A 27 17.87 23.19 -23.03
N GLY A 28 17.21 23.03 -24.17
CA GLY A 28 17.79 22.35 -25.33
C GLY A 28 18.16 20.90 -25.01
N ASN A 29 19.40 20.51 -25.34
CA ASN A 29 19.86 19.14 -25.17
C ASN A 29 19.91 18.68 -23.71
N ASP A 30 20.08 19.62 -22.76
CA ASP A 30 20.15 19.31 -21.33
C ASP A 30 18.86 18.69 -20.79
N CYS A 31 17.73 18.85 -21.50
CA CYS A 31 16.44 18.26 -21.14
C CYS A 31 16.28 16.80 -21.56
N GLY A 32 17.15 16.26 -22.43
CA GLY A 32 17.04 14.86 -22.84
C GLY A 32 15.88 14.54 -23.79
N ASP A 33 15.24 15.55 -24.38
CA ASP A 33 14.02 15.33 -25.19
C ASP A 33 14.29 14.60 -26.51
N GLY A 34 13.28 13.84 -26.96
CA GLY A 34 13.27 13.17 -28.25
C GLY A 34 14.39 12.15 -28.42
N HIS A 35 15.22 12.33 -29.44
CA HIS A 35 16.33 11.42 -29.72
C HIS A 35 17.57 11.66 -28.83
N ASN A 36 17.56 12.70 -27.99
CA ASN A 36 18.71 13.06 -27.13
C ASN A 36 18.56 12.58 -25.69
N ARG A 37 17.85 11.47 -25.46
CA ARG A 37 17.58 10.88 -24.14
C ARG A 37 18.80 10.79 -23.23
N TYR A 38 19.96 10.41 -23.77
CA TYR A 38 21.20 10.23 -23.02
C TYR A 38 22.08 11.48 -22.93
N GLY A 39 21.66 12.59 -23.52
CA GLY A 39 22.35 13.88 -23.42
C GLY A 39 21.81 14.77 -22.31
N SER A 40 20.82 14.30 -21.54
CA SER A 40 20.22 15.03 -20.43
C SER A 40 21.18 15.15 -19.24
N VAL A 41 20.92 16.12 -18.37
CA VAL A 41 21.64 16.29 -17.09
C VAL A 41 21.25 15.25 -16.04
N CYS A 42 20.21 14.46 -16.33
CA CYS A 42 19.67 13.38 -15.53
C CYS A 42 19.81 12.04 -16.24
N ASP A 43 19.84 10.97 -15.46
CA ASP A 43 19.66 9.63 -15.97
C ASP A 43 18.17 9.39 -16.25
N GLU A 44 17.78 9.46 -17.53
CA GLU A 44 16.39 9.28 -17.95
C GLU A 44 15.91 7.82 -17.81
N ASP A 45 16.82 6.84 -17.81
CA ASP A 45 16.49 5.41 -17.76
C ASP A 45 16.50 4.86 -16.33
N GLY A 46 17.46 5.30 -15.53
CA GLY A 46 17.63 4.83 -14.16
C GLY A 46 18.23 3.41 -14.09
N CYS A 47 18.46 2.95 -12.85
CA CYS A 47 18.93 1.59 -12.58
C CYS A 47 17.78 0.73 -12.04
N ASP A 48 16.87 0.33 -12.91
CA ASP A 48 15.65 -0.37 -12.52
C ASP A 48 15.91 -1.79 -11.99
N PHE A 49 15.06 -2.20 -11.05
CA PHE A 49 14.91 -3.59 -10.69
C PHE A 49 13.44 -3.97 -10.79
N ASN A 50 13.18 -4.83 -11.75
CA ASN A 50 11.89 -5.48 -11.96
C ASN A 50 12.13 -6.97 -11.95
N SER A 51 11.56 -7.71 -11.01
CA SER A 51 11.84 -9.15 -10.84
C SER A 51 11.59 -9.97 -12.11
N TYR A 52 10.58 -9.61 -12.89
CA TYR A 52 10.29 -10.25 -14.18
C TYR A 52 11.41 -10.00 -15.19
N ARG A 53 11.89 -8.75 -15.30
CA ARG A 53 13.03 -8.37 -16.15
C ARG A 53 14.33 -9.04 -15.70
N MET A 54 14.50 -9.23 -14.39
CA MET A 54 15.64 -9.93 -13.78
C MET A 54 15.56 -11.46 -13.86
N GLY A 55 14.53 -12.01 -14.52
CA GLY A 55 14.42 -13.43 -14.84
C GLY A 55 13.48 -14.23 -13.94
N ASP A 56 13.05 -13.68 -12.81
CA ASP A 56 12.04 -14.31 -11.97
C ASP A 56 10.63 -13.91 -12.41
N LYS A 57 10.13 -14.67 -13.39
CA LYS A 57 8.80 -14.47 -13.97
C LYS A 57 7.67 -14.92 -13.03
N ASN A 58 7.96 -15.58 -11.91
CA ASN A 58 6.97 -16.14 -10.99
C ASN A 58 6.94 -15.42 -9.64
N PHE A 59 7.71 -14.35 -9.48
CA PHE A 59 7.78 -13.61 -8.24
C PHE A 59 6.55 -12.74 -7.96
N LEU A 60 6.12 -11.89 -8.90
CA LEU A 60 5.01 -10.93 -8.68
C LEU A 60 4.02 -10.93 -9.84
N GLY A 61 2.72 -10.99 -9.51
CA GLY A 61 1.60 -11.01 -10.46
C GLY A 61 0.49 -11.98 -10.02
N ARG A 62 -0.58 -12.12 -10.82
CA ARG A 62 -1.73 -12.96 -10.41
C ARG A 62 -1.34 -14.43 -10.28
N GLY A 63 -1.62 -15.05 -9.14
CA GLY A 63 -1.27 -16.45 -8.87
C GLY A 63 0.23 -16.73 -8.77
N LYS A 64 1.05 -15.72 -8.45
CA LYS A 64 2.51 -15.81 -8.28
C LYS A 64 2.90 -15.76 -6.80
N THR A 65 4.20 -15.81 -6.49
CA THR A 65 4.70 -15.80 -5.09
C THR A 65 4.15 -14.60 -4.30
N ILE A 66 4.23 -13.42 -4.88
CA ILE A 66 3.51 -12.23 -4.48
C ILE A 66 2.30 -12.13 -5.40
N ASP A 67 1.20 -12.72 -4.93
CA ASP A 67 -0.07 -12.63 -5.63
C ASP A 67 -0.62 -11.20 -5.50
N THR A 68 -0.86 -10.59 -6.65
CA THR A 68 -1.44 -9.25 -6.75
C THR A 68 -2.97 -9.28 -6.81
N THR A 69 -3.56 -10.49 -6.81
CA THR A 69 -4.97 -10.69 -6.51
C THR A 69 -5.17 -10.93 -5.01
N LEU A 70 -6.36 -10.60 -4.51
CA LEU A 70 -6.79 -11.12 -3.20
C LEU A 70 -6.63 -12.64 -3.20
N TRP A 71 -5.77 -13.15 -2.32
CA TRP A 71 -5.55 -14.59 -2.18
C TRP A 71 -6.79 -15.24 -1.59
N SER A 72 -7.29 -16.28 -2.25
CA SER A 72 -8.29 -17.20 -1.68
C SER A 72 -7.56 -18.42 -1.13
N ASP A 73 -7.87 -18.82 0.09
CA ASP A 73 -7.19 -19.94 0.74
C ASP A 73 -7.81 -21.27 0.29
N HIS A 74 -7.08 -22.02 -0.55
CA HIS A 74 -7.52 -23.33 -1.03
C HIS A 74 -7.44 -24.44 0.01
N ALA A 75 -6.74 -24.25 1.13
CA ALA A 75 -6.54 -25.28 2.14
C ALA A 75 -7.60 -25.24 3.24
N ALA A 76 -7.96 -24.04 3.69
CA ALA A 76 -8.91 -23.85 4.79
C ALA A 76 -9.95 -22.76 4.51
N HIS A 77 -10.10 -22.32 3.26
CA HIS A 77 -11.20 -21.45 2.82
C HIS A 77 -11.28 -20.13 3.60
N MET A 78 -10.15 -19.64 4.12
CA MET A 78 -10.06 -18.46 4.98
C MET A 78 -10.84 -18.58 6.30
N LEU A 79 -11.40 -19.76 6.62
CA LEU A 79 -12.24 -19.99 7.79
C LEU A 79 -11.46 -19.83 9.09
N TRP A 80 -10.16 -20.13 9.05
CA TRP A 80 -9.25 -19.89 10.18
C TRP A 80 -9.05 -18.40 10.49
N LEU A 81 -9.42 -17.50 9.57
CA LEU A 81 -9.32 -16.06 9.72
C LEU A 81 -10.66 -15.43 10.08
N ASP A 82 -11.76 -15.85 9.43
CA ASP A 82 -13.04 -15.12 9.48
C ASP A 82 -14.29 -15.95 9.87
N SER A 83 -14.13 -17.23 10.24
CA SER A 83 -15.24 -18.14 10.58
C SER A 83 -14.98 -18.95 11.86
N ASP A 84 -15.73 -20.03 12.07
CA ASP A 84 -15.52 -21.01 13.12
C ASP A 84 -14.55 -22.10 12.61
N TYR A 85 -13.38 -22.21 13.24
CA TYR A 85 -12.34 -23.15 12.82
C TYR A 85 -11.49 -23.63 14.02
N PRO A 86 -11.14 -24.93 14.10
CA PRO A 86 -11.41 -25.99 13.12
C PRO A 86 -12.85 -26.52 13.16
N LEU A 87 -13.33 -27.04 12.02
CA LEU A 87 -14.75 -27.38 11.77
C LEU A 87 -15.29 -28.53 12.62
N ASP A 88 -14.41 -29.27 13.29
CA ASP A 88 -14.73 -30.39 14.17
C ASP A 88 -14.95 -29.97 15.64
N LYS A 89 -14.85 -28.67 15.95
CA LYS A 89 -14.99 -28.12 17.31
C LYS A 89 -16.25 -27.28 17.45
N SER A 90 -16.75 -27.21 18.68
CA SER A 90 -17.90 -26.35 18.96
C SER A 90 -17.49 -24.87 18.88
N PRO A 91 -18.27 -23.99 18.22
CA PRO A 91 -18.03 -22.55 18.24
C PRO A 91 -18.01 -21.93 19.64
N SER A 92 -18.63 -22.61 20.62
CA SER A 92 -18.62 -22.19 22.03
C SER A 92 -17.28 -22.43 22.73
N GLU A 93 -16.36 -23.19 22.13
CA GLU A 93 -15.03 -23.41 22.68
C GLU A 93 -14.14 -22.17 22.45
N PRO A 94 -13.43 -21.70 23.49
CA PRO A 94 -12.56 -20.53 23.36
C PRO A 94 -11.52 -20.69 22.22
N GLY A 95 -11.50 -19.73 21.29
CA GLY A 95 -10.55 -19.69 20.17
C GLY A 95 -10.99 -20.40 18.88
N VAL A 96 -12.19 -21.01 18.86
CA VAL A 96 -12.78 -21.60 17.64
C VAL A 96 -13.45 -20.54 16.77
N SER A 97 -14.27 -19.66 17.37
CA SER A 97 -14.92 -18.58 16.64
C SER A 97 -14.00 -17.38 16.42
N ARG A 98 -13.74 -17.02 15.15
CA ARG A 98 -12.73 -16.02 14.73
C ARG A 98 -13.32 -14.91 13.88
N GLY A 99 -14.53 -15.10 13.37
CA GLY A 99 -15.30 -14.08 12.68
C GLY A 99 -16.73 -14.54 12.41
N ALA A 100 -17.49 -13.71 11.70
CA ALA A 100 -18.92 -13.91 11.48
C ALA A 100 -19.25 -14.64 10.16
N CYS A 101 -18.25 -14.96 9.34
CA CYS A 101 -18.47 -15.66 8.08
C CYS A 101 -18.93 -17.09 8.34
N ALA A 102 -19.84 -17.61 7.53
CA ALA A 102 -20.35 -18.97 7.69
C ALA A 102 -19.28 -20.00 7.28
N THR A 103 -19.28 -21.17 7.92
CA THR A 103 -18.32 -22.26 7.68
C THR A 103 -18.38 -22.86 6.26
N SER A 104 -19.41 -22.51 5.49
CA SER A 104 -19.60 -22.90 4.10
C SER A 104 -19.12 -21.86 3.09
N THR A 105 -18.46 -20.78 3.53
CA THR A 105 -17.95 -19.70 2.65
C THR A 105 -16.45 -19.86 2.37
N GLY A 106 -15.89 -18.99 1.53
CA GLY A 106 -14.46 -18.97 1.25
C GLY A 106 -13.96 -20.06 0.29
N ASN A 107 -14.86 -20.79 -0.37
CA ASN A 107 -14.51 -21.62 -1.53
C ASN A 107 -13.81 -20.77 -2.60
N PRO A 108 -12.55 -21.05 -2.96
CA PRO A 108 -11.80 -20.23 -3.91
C PRO A 108 -12.51 -20.04 -5.25
N ASP A 109 -13.15 -21.07 -5.80
CA ASP A 109 -13.85 -20.96 -7.08
C ASP A 109 -15.01 -19.97 -6.98
N ASP A 110 -15.75 -19.98 -5.87
CA ASP A 110 -16.86 -19.06 -5.62
C ASP A 110 -16.36 -17.64 -5.31
N VAL A 111 -15.27 -17.51 -4.56
CA VAL A 111 -14.68 -16.21 -4.21
C VAL A 111 -14.15 -15.52 -5.48
N ILE A 112 -13.42 -16.25 -6.32
CA ILE A 112 -12.87 -15.73 -7.58
C ILE A 112 -14.00 -15.39 -8.55
N ALA A 113 -15.03 -16.24 -8.70
CA ALA A 113 -16.14 -15.97 -9.61
C ALA A 113 -16.96 -14.74 -9.22
N ASN A 114 -17.20 -14.54 -7.91
CA ASN A 114 -18.11 -13.49 -7.44
C ASN A 114 -17.38 -12.20 -7.04
N ASN A 115 -16.08 -12.24 -6.78
CA ASN A 115 -15.31 -11.09 -6.27
C ASN A 115 -14.02 -10.85 -7.08
N ALA A 116 -14.01 -11.17 -8.38
CA ALA A 116 -12.86 -11.06 -9.27
C ALA A 116 -12.17 -9.67 -9.29
N ASN A 117 -12.91 -8.61 -8.96
CA ASN A 117 -12.42 -7.22 -8.95
C ASN A 117 -12.31 -6.64 -7.55
N ALA A 118 -12.27 -7.47 -6.50
CA ALA A 118 -12.16 -6.98 -5.13
C ALA A 118 -10.87 -6.14 -4.97
N PRO A 119 -10.97 -4.85 -4.60
CA PRO A 119 -9.82 -3.97 -4.51
C PRO A 119 -9.09 -4.15 -3.17
N VAL A 120 -7.77 -3.99 -3.19
CA VAL A 120 -6.97 -3.77 -1.98
C VAL A 120 -6.34 -2.39 -2.09
N THR A 121 -6.57 -1.56 -1.08
CA THR A 121 -5.90 -0.27 -0.93
C THR A 121 -5.01 -0.32 0.28
N PHE A 122 -3.70 -0.19 0.08
CA PHE A 122 -2.77 0.06 1.17
C PHE A 122 -2.61 1.56 1.36
N SER A 123 -2.74 2.04 2.59
CA SER A 123 -2.51 3.42 2.98
C SER A 123 -1.70 3.47 4.28
N ASN A 124 -1.12 4.63 4.61
CA ASN A 124 -0.33 4.84 5.82
C ASN A 124 0.92 3.93 5.94
N ILE A 125 1.65 3.72 4.85
CA ILE A 125 2.95 3.06 4.90
C ILE A 125 3.94 4.03 5.56
N ASN A 126 4.35 3.69 6.78
CA ASN A 126 5.30 4.47 7.56
C ASN A 126 6.65 3.75 7.52
N THR A 127 7.70 4.42 7.04
CA THR A 127 9.06 3.87 7.04
C THR A 127 9.72 4.22 8.37
N PRO A 128 9.89 3.28 9.32
CA PRO A 128 10.74 3.52 10.47
C PRO A 128 12.19 3.76 10.00
N PRO A 129 13.01 4.51 10.76
CA PRO A 129 14.41 4.66 10.43
C PRO A 129 15.07 3.28 10.36
N VAL A 130 15.80 3.04 9.25
CA VAL A 130 16.58 1.83 9.06
C VAL A 130 17.63 1.78 10.17
N SER A 131 17.46 0.88 11.13
CA SER A 131 18.48 0.60 12.14
C SER A 131 19.68 -0.04 11.42
N SER A 132 20.83 0.61 11.51
CA SER A 132 22.09 0.05 11.06
C SER A 132 22.54 -1.03 12.05
N SER A 133 22.43 -2.28 11.60
CA SER A 133 23.25 -3.44 11.97
C SER A 133 23.35 -3.86 13.45
N GLY A 134 22.97 -5.11 13.72
CA GLY A 134 23.56 -5.88 14.83
C GLY A 134 22.63 -6.92 15.45
N SER A 135 22.93 -8.19 15.20
CA SER A 135 22.38 -9.36 15.87
C SER A 135 22.20 -9.15 17.39
N SER A 136 20.98 -9.33 17.92
CA SER A 136 20.73 -9.68 19.33
C SER A 136 19.31 -10.19 19.54
N SER A 137 19.23 -11.46 19.96
CA SER A 137 18.19 -12.14 20.74
C SER A 137 16.74 -11.64 20.67
N VAL A 138 15.87 -12.51 20.15
CA VAL A 138 14.41 -12.46 20.33
C VAL A 138 14.08 -12.44 21.83
N HIS A 139 13.65 -11.28 22.34
CA HIS A 139 12.89 -11.20 23.58
C HIS A 139 11.40 -11.14 23.23
N PRO A 140 10.55 -12.02 23.80
CA PRO A 140 9.13 -11.97 23.56
C PRO A 140 8.56 -10.72 24.23
N VAL A 141 8.06 -9.78 23.44
CA VAL A 141 7.28 -8.65 23.96
C VAL A 141 5.87 -9.16 24.21
N THR A 142 5.53 -9.32 25.48
CA THR A 142 4.17 -9.53 25.96
C THR A 142 3.32 -8.33 25.55
N SER A 143 2.45 -8.51 24.55
CA SER A 143 1.45 -7.53 24.17
C SER A 143 0.24 -7.64 25.08
N THR A 144 0.11 -6.71 26.02
CA THR A 144 -1.13 -6.48 26.77
C THR A 144 -2.13 -5.80 25.83
N SER A 145 -3.15 -6.53 25.39
CA SER A 145 -4.27 -5.98 24.62
C SER A 145 -5.14 -5.08 25.52
N SER A 146 -5.12 -3.78 25.26
CA SER A 146 -6.18 -2.87 25.67
C SER A 146 -6.93 -2.41 24.43
N THR A 147 -8.11 -3.00 24.23
CA THR A 147 -9.12 -2.59 23.25
C THR A 147 -9.69 -1.22 23.60
N SER A 148 -9.40 -0.24 22.75
CA SER A 148 -10.37 0.80 22.39
C SER A 148 -10.00 1.34 21.02
N VAL A 149 -10.74 0.90 20.00
CA VAL A 149 -10.79 1.56 18.68
C VAL A 149 -11.35 2.96 18.91
N PRO A 150 -10.62 4.06 18.63
CA PRO A 150 -11.26 5.36 18.48
C PRO A 150 -12.06 5.28 17.18
N THR A 151 -13.38 5.22 17.29
CA THR A 151 -14.25 5.62 16.18
C THR A 151 -13.90 7.06 15.87
N ASP A 152 -13.25 7.30 14.74
CA ASP A 152 -12.97 8.66 14.29
C ASP A 152 -14.33 9.35 14.09
N PRO A 153 -14.62 10.44 14.83
CA PRO A 153 -15.94 11.06 14.76
C PRO A 153 -16.15 11.60 13.36
N THR A 154 -17.33 11.31 12.78
CA THR A 154 -17.80 11.97 11.57
C THR A 154 -17.60 13.47 11.73
N PRO A 155 -16.75 14.13 10.90
CA PRO A 155 -16.49 15.54 11.06
C PRO A 155 -17.81 16.31 10.93
N PRO A 156 -18.01 17.39 11.73
CA PRO A 156 -19.13 18.28 11.56
C PRO A 156 -19.30 18.68 10.09
N ALA A 157 -20.54 18.74 9.61
CA ALA A 157 -20.83 19.09 8.23
C ALA A 157 -20.10 20.38 7.83
N GLY A 158 -19.31 20.32 6.76
CA GLY A 158 -18.48 21.45 6.31
C GLY A 158 -17.08 21.54 6.94
N THR A 159 -16.56 20.47 7.55
CA THR A 159 -15.18 20.41 8.04
C THR A 159 -14.36 19.25 7.46
N VAL A 160 -13.04 19.45 7.39
CA VAL A 160 -12.05 18.47 6.92
C VAL A 160 -11.40 17.80 8.13
N PHE A 161 -11.36 16.46 8.13
CA PHE A 161 -10.68 15.68 9.16
C PHE A 161 -9.17 15.97 9.17
N LYS A 162 -8.50 15.64 10.28
CA LYS A 162 -7.05 15.81 10.39
C LYS A 162 -6.36 14.94 9.32
N TRP A 163 -5.45 15.53 8.54
CA TRP A 163 -4.79 14.91 7.36
C TRP A 163 -5.62 14.86 6.07
N GLY A 164 -6.84 15.42 6.04
CA GLY A 164 -7.60 15.56 4.80
C GLY A 164 -7.14 16.75 3.94
N GLN A 165 -7.44 16.69 2.64
CA GLN A 165 -7.21 17.82 1.73
C GLN A 165 -8.16 18.98 2.08
N CYS A 166 -7.62 20.19 2.16
CA CYS A 166 -8.35 21.39 2.59
C CYS A 166 -8.12 22.62 1.69
N CYS A 167 -7.33 22.49 0.62
CA CYS A 167 -7.11 23.52 -0.41
C CYS A 167 -6.56 22.90 -1.72
N GLY A 168 -6.49 23.71 -2.79
CA GLY A 168 -5.92 23.32 -4.10
C GLY A 168 -6.62 24.00 -5.29
N ILE A 169 -5.99 23.99 -6.46
CA ILE A 169 -6.61 24.47 -7.72
C ILE A 169 -7.85 23.59 -8.01
N ASN A 170 -9.00 24.20 -8.29
CA ASN A 170 -10.30 23.53 -8.51
C ASN A 170 -10.90 22.77 -7.30
N TYR A 171 -10.38 22.96 -6.08
CA TYR A 171 -10.96 22.34 -4.89
C TYR A 171 -12.31 22.98 -4.52
N SER A 172 -13.40 22.20 -4.58
CA SER A 172 -14.78 22.65 -4.35
C SER A 172 -15.40 22.13 -3.03
N ARG A 173 -14.61 21.45 -2.22
CA ARG A 173 -15.02 20.82 -0.96
C ARG A 173 -14.73 21.73 0.24
N PRO A 174 -15.11 21.34 1.48
CA PRO A 174 -14.89 22.20 2.65
C PRO A 174 -13.42 22.51 2.89
N THR A 175 -13.11 23.74 3.28
CA THR A 175 -11.73 24.23 3.51
C THR A 175 -11.41 24.41 5.00
N THR A 176 -12.42 24.32 5.86
CA THR A 176 -12.27 24.49 7.32
C THR A 176 -11.86 23.16 7.96
N CYS A 177 -10.69 23.11 8.61
CA CYS A 177 -10.27 21.91 9.35
C CYS A 177 -11.07 21.74 10.65
N VAL A 178 -11.21 20.50 11.12
CA VAL A 178 -11.71 20.20 12.48
C VAL A 178 -10.90 20.96 13.53
N ALA A 179 -11.55 21.30 14.65
CA ALA A 179 -10.93 22.06 15.73
C ALA A 179 -9.62 21.41 16.21
N GLY A 180 -8.57 22.22 16.38
CA GLY A 180 -7.23 21.74 16.75
C GLY A 180 -6.37 21.24 15.58
N SER A 181 -6.84 21.40 14.33
CA SER A 181 -6.06 21.14 13.12
C SER A 181 -5.95 22.40 12.25
N THR A 182 -4.88 22.50 11.47
CA THR A 182 -4.62 23.65 10.60
C THR A 182 -4.24 23.17 9.20
N CYS A 183 -4.88 23.74 8.18
CA CYS A 183 -4.53 23.47 6.79
C CYS A 183 -3.14 24.06 6.53
N THR A 184 -2.19 23.22 6.15
CA THR A 184 -0.83 23.67 5.82
C THR A 184 -0.69 23.66 4.31
N TYR A 185 -0.35 24.80 3.73
CA TYR A 185 -0.04 24.89 2.31
C TYR A 185 1.25 24.11 2.03
N SER A 186 1.16 23.07 1.21
CA SER A 186 2.31 22.23 0.86
C SER A 186 2.90 22.59 -0.50
N ASN A 187 2.07 22.92 -1.49
CA ASN A 187 2.44 23.43 -2.81
C ASN A 187 1.18 23.85 -3.58
N ASP A 188 1.37 24.56 -4.69
CA ASP A 188 0.37 24.59 -5.75
C ASP A 188 0.39 23.20 -6.38
N CYS A 189 -0.67 22.41 -6.20
CA CYS A 189 -0.83 21.16 -6.93
C CYS A 189 -1.05 21.50 -8.41
N GLU A 190 -0.14 21.06 -9.28
CA GLU A 190 -0.34 21.08 -10.74
C GLU A 190 -1.57 20.26 -11.15
#